data_AF-A0A6H1KLM3-F1
#
_entry.id   AF-A0A6H1KLM3-F1
#
_cell.length_a   1.000
_cell.length_b   1.000
_cell.length_c   1.000
_cell.angle_alpha   90.00
_cell.angle_beta   90.00
_cell.angle_gamma   90.00
#
_symmetry.space_group_name_H-M   'P 1'
#
loop_
_entity.id
_entity.type
_entity.pdbx_description
1 polymer ?
#
loop_
_entity_poly.entity_id
_entity_poly.type
_entity_poly.pdbx_seq_one_letter_code
_entity_poly.pdbx_strand_id
1 'polypeptide(L)'
;MGMQELERITARRSEPDTLAGELAKQLQEVQAEREELVIAERVLNRPAEQDRAAAAPAPTPARVAGRVVLLVPHRSETPDEAALPAGYRRILAIVRAAGGPVQAGASARSWATRWRCAASWSRCARR
;
A
#
# COMPACT_ATOMS: atom_id res chain seq x y z
N MET A 1 63.32 30.99 -26.48
CA MET A 1 62.79 29.61 -26.29
C MET A 1 61.60 29.54 -25.35
N GLY A 2 61.51 30.34 -24.27
CA GLY A 2 60.44 30.19 -23.27
C GLY A 2 58.99 30.54 -23.67
N MET A 3 58.77 31.45 -24.63
CA MET A 3 57.38 31.85 -24.98
C MET A 3 56.64 30.76 -25.76
N GLN A 4 57.33 30.13 -26.71
CA GLN A 4 56.77 29.04 -27.52
C GLN A 4 56.51 27.77 -26.68
N GLU A 5 57.30 27.55 -25.62
CA GLU A 5 57.07 26.45 -24.67
C GLU A 5 55.84 26.71 -23.80
N LEU A 6 55.64 27.95 -23.33
CA LEU A 6 54.44 28.34 -22.59
C LEU A 6 53.17 28.16 -23.43
N GLU A 7 53.21 28.56 -24.70
CA GLU A 7 52.10 28.35 -25.65
C GLU A 7 51.76 26.86 -25.85
N ARG A 8 52.77 26.00 -25.90
CA ARG A 8 52.55 24.55 -25.98
C ARG A 8 51.95 23.98 -24.70
N ILE A 9 52.39 24.47 -23.54
CA ILE A 9 51.85 24.06 -22.24
C ILE A 9 50.38 24.50 -22.10
N THR A 10 50.04 25.73 -22.49
CA THR A 10 48.65 26.22 -22.44
C THR A 10 47.75 25.44 -23.40
N ALA A 11 48.19 25.23 -24.64
CA ALA A 11 47.44 24.42 -25.60
C ALA A 11 47.20 22.98 -25.11
N ARG A 12 48.23 22.34 -24.53
CA ARG A 12 48.11 21.00 -23.95
C ARG A 12 47.26 20.93 -22.69
N ARG A 13 47.03 22.04 -21.98
CA ARG A 13 46.11 22.11 -20.83
C ARG A 13 44.65 22.26 -21.27
N SER A 14 44.40 23.05 -22.31
CA SER A 14 43.03 23.23 -22.83
C SER A 14 42.41 21.97 -23.43
N GLU A 15 43.24 21.04 -23.93
CA GLU A 15 42.76 19.77 -24.50
C GLU A 15 42.14 18.84 -23.43
N PRO A 16 42.80 18.54 -22.29
CA PRO A 16 42.18 17.90 -21.13
C PRO A 16 40.94 18.62 -20.61
N ASP A 17 40.94 19.95 -20.54
CA ASP A 17 39.78 20.72 -20.07
C ASP A 17 38.57 20.52 -20.99
N THR A 18 38.81 20.42 -22.30
CA THR A 18 37.79 20.15 -23.31
C THR A 18 37.23 18.74 -23.14
N LEU A 19 38.10 17.74 -23.02
CA LEU A 19 37.69 16.34 -22.78
C LEU A 19 36.95 16.18 -21.46
N ALA A 20 37.36 16.89 -20.40
CA ALA A 20 36.66 16.89 -19.13
C ALA A 20 35.24 17.46 -19.27
N GLY A 21 35.06 18.51 -20.08
CA GLY A 21 33.75 19.06 -20.42
C GLY A 21 32.86 18.07 -21.19
N GLU A 22 33.42 17.37 -22.19
CA GLU A 22 32.68 16.36 -22.96
C GLU A 22 32.26 15.17 -22.11
N LEU A 23 33.17 14.66 -21.26
CA LEU A 23 32.87 13.56 -20.34
C LEU A 23 31.82 13.96 -19.29
N ALA A 24 31.89 15.20 -18.77
CA ALA A 24 30.87 15.71 -17.85
C ALA A 24 29.48 15.71 -18.49
N LYS A 25 29.39 16.09 -19.77
CA LYS A 25 28.13 16.05 -20.53
C LYS A 25 27.62 14.62 -20.71
N GLN A 26 28.49 13.68 -21.11
CA GLN A 26 28.11 12.27 -21.25
C GLN A 26 27.62 11.66 -19.93
N LEU A 27 28.28 12.00 -18.82
CA LEU A 27 27.86 11.56 -17.49
C LEU A 27 26.49 12.11 -17.09
N GLN A 28 26.18 13.35 -17.45
CA GLN A 28 24.85 13.93 -17.23
C GLN A 28 23.78 13.20 -18.04
N GLU A 29 24.06 12.88 -19.31
CA GLU A 29 23.15 12.11 -20.17
C GLU A 29 22.89 10.70 -19.60
N VAL A 30 23.95 9.98 -19.21
CA VAL A 30 23.82 8.65 -18.58
C VAL A 30 23.07 8.73 -17.25
N GLN A 31 23.28 9.79 -16.45
CA GLN A 31 22.52 9.98 -15.21
C GLN A 31 21.02 10.18 -15.49
N ALA A 32 20.68 11.00 -16.48
CA ALA A 32 19.28 11.22 -16.88
C ALA A 32 18.63 9.91 -17.37
N GLU A 33 19.34 9.11 -18.17
CA GLU A 33 18.84 7.80 -18.60
C GLU A 33 18.63 6.85 -17.42
N ARG A 34 19.55 6.83 -16.45
CA ARG A 34 19.39 6.01 -15.24
C ARG A 34 18.18 6.43 -14.41
N GLU A 35 17.87 7.73 -14.33
CA GLU A 35 16.67 8.21 -13.66
C GLU A 35 15.40 7.74 -14.38
N GLU A 36 15.38 7.80 -15.71
CA GLU A 36 14.28 7.27 -16.52
C GLU A 36 14.10 5.76 -16.31
N LEU A 37 15.20 4.99 -16.28
CA LEU A 37 15.16 3.55 -16.03
C LEU A 37 14.61 3.22 -14.63
N VAL A 38 14.97 4.00 -13.60
CA VAL A 38 14.40 3.85 -12.25
C VAL A 38 12.88 4.09 -12.26
N ILE A 39 12.41 5.06 -13.05
CA ILE A 39 10.98 5.31 -13.21
C ILE A 39 10.32 4.12 -13.92
N ALA A 40 10.90 3.63 -15.01
CA ALA A 40 10.40 2.48 -15.75
C ALA A 40 10.30 1.23 -14.86
N GLU A 41 11.32 0.95 -14.06
CA GLU A 41 11.33 -0.16 -13.11
C GLU A 41 10.17 -0.05 -12.09
N ARG A 42 9.96 1.14 -11.51
CA ARG A 42 8.85 1.37 -10.57
C ARG A 42 7.50 1.14 -11.23
N VAL A 43 7.32 1.59 -12.48
CA VAL A 43 6.09 1.37 -13.25
C VAL A 43 5.84 -0.12 -13.49
N LEU A 44 6.89 -0.88 -13.81
CA LEU A 44 6.79 -2.34 -14.01
C LEU A 44 6.55 -3.12 -12.71
N ASN A 45 7.08 -2.67 -11.59
CA ASN A 45 6.92 -3.34 -10.30
C ASN A 45 5.54 -3.07 -9.66
N ARG A 46 4.90 -1.93 -9.97
CA ARG A 46 3.56 -1.60 -9.47
C ARG A 46 2.50 -2.68 -9.74
N PRO A 47 2.33 -3.23 -10.96
CA PRO A 47 1.37 -4.30 -11.19
C PRO A 47 1.74 -5.59 -10.45
N ALA A 48 3.03 -5.94 -10.31
CA ALA A 48 3.45 -7.11 -9.55
C ALA A 48 3.06 -7.01 -8.05
N GLU A 49 3.11 -5.82 -7.47
CA GLU A 49 2.60 -5.55 -6.12
C GLU A 49 1.07 -5.66 -6.04
N GLN A 50 0.36 -5.17 -7.06
CA GLN A 50 -1.10 -5.30 -7.16
C GLN A 50 -1.53 -6.76 -7.31
N ASP A 51 -0.81 -7.55 -8.10
CA ASP A 51 -1.06 -8.98 -8.29
C ASP A 51 -0.80 -9.77 -7.00
N ARG A 52 0.26 -9.46 -6.24
CA ARG A 52 0.48 -10.04 -4.91
C ARG A 52 -0.64 -9.67 -3.93
N ALA A 53 -1.16 -8.45 -4.00
CA ALA A 53 -2.31 -8.04 -3.19
C ALA A 53 -3.61 -8.76 -3.62
N ALA A 54 -3.76 -9.07 -4.90
CA ALA A 54 -4.89 -9.81 -5.48
C ALA A 54 -4.78 -11.33 -5.29
N ALA A 55 -3.57 -11.88 -5.13
CA ALA A 55 -3.29 -13.27 -4.81
C ALA A 55 -3.66 -13.66 -3.37
N ALA A 56 -4.21 -12.72 -2.58
CA ALA A 56 -4.90 -13.04 -1.35
C ALA A 56 -5.98 -14.12 -1.62
N PRO A 57 -6.22 -15.05 -0.67
CA PRO A 57 -7.17 -16.14 -0.89
C PRO A 57 -8.51 -15.60 -1.38
N ALA A 58 -9.10 -16.27 -2.38
CA ALA A 58 -10.40 -15.88 -2.89
C ALA A 58 -11.43 -15.94 -1.75
N PRO A 59 -12.35 -14.95 -1.66
CA PRO A 59 -13.30 -14.93 -0.58
C PRO A 59 -14.22 -16.14 -0.66
N THR A 60 -14.35 -16.88 0.44
CA THR A 60 -15.12 -18.13 0.50
C THR A 60 -16.61 -17.82 0.59
N PRO A 61 -17.49 -18.40 -0.25
CA PRO A 61 -18.93 -18.22 -0.08
C PRO A 61 -19.42 -18.86 1.23
N ALA A 62 -20.22 -18.13 2.00
CA ALA A 62 -20.88 -18.60 3.21
C ALA A 62 -22.35 -18.16 3.24
N ARG A 63 -23.19 -18.84 4.03
CA ARG A 63 -24.62 -18.54 4.13
C ARG A 63 -24.93 -17.89 5.48
N VAL A 64 -25.38 -16.63 5.48
CA VAL A 64 -25.81 -15.89 6.68
C VAL A 64 -27.31 -15.63 6.56
N ALA A 65 -28.11 -16.21 7.46
CA ALA A 65 -29.57 -16.09 7.47
C ALA A 65 -30.22 -16.33 6.08
N GLY A 66 -29.75 -17.37 5.38
CA GLY A 66 -30.26 -17.76 4.06
C GLY A 66 -29.64 -17.03 2.87
N ARG A 67 -28.90 -15.94 3.08
CA ARG A 67 -28.21 -15.18 2.03
C ARG A 67 -26.78 -15.67 1.83
N VAL A 68 -26.37 -15.84 0.57
CA VAL A 68 -24.98 -16.12 0.22
C VAL A 68 -24.18 -14.82 0.34
N VAL A 69 -23.11 -14.85 1.12
CA VAL A 69 -22.14 -13.76 1.30
C VAL A 69 -20.74 -14.29 1.05
N LEU A 70 -19.86 -13.45 0.54
CA LEU A 70 -18.44 -13.78 0.36
C LEU A 70 -17.69 -13.41 1.64
N LEU A 71 -17.11 -14.40 2.31
CA LEU A 71 -16.25 -14.18 3.48
C LEU A 71 -14.96 -13.52 3.02
N VAL A 72 -14.72 -12.29 3.46
CA VAL A 72 -13.41 -11.65 3.30
C VAL A 72 -12.43 -12.42 4.19
N PRO A 73 -11.38 -13.05 3.63
CA PRO A 73 -10.40 -13.77 4.43
C PRO A 73 -9.72 -12.81 5.40
N HIS A 74 -9.70 -13.17 6.67
CA HIS A 74 -9.08 -12.35 7.70
C HIS A 74 -7.56 -12.41 7.55
N ARG A 75 -6.89 -11.26 7.42
CA ARG A 75 -5.45 -11.15 7.09
C ARG A 75 -4.49 -11.49 8.24
N SER A 76 -4.95 -12.08 9.34
CA SER A 76 -4.09 -12.54 10.44
C SER A 76 -4.48 -13.96 10.84
N GLU A 77 -3.56 -14.91 10.70
CA GLU A 77 -3.79 -16.32 10.98
C GLU A 77 -3.94 -16.62 12.48
N THR A 78 -3.56 -15.69 13.34
CA THR A 78 -3.89 -15.70 14.77
C THR A 78 -4.29 -14.29 15.21
N PRO A 79 -5.51 -14.06 15.71
CA PRO A 79 -5.79 -12.81 16.37
C PRO A 79 -4.97 -12.81 17.66
N ASP A 80 -3.90 -12.01 17.71
CA ASP A 80 -3.27 -11.70 18.98
C ASP A 80 -4.29 -10.92 19.81
N GLU A 81 -5.08 -11.66 20.58
CA GLU A 81 -6.07 -11.09 21.49
C GLU A 81 -5.39 -10.16 22.51
N ALA A 82 -4.06 -10.29 22.69
CA ALA A 82 -3.28 -9.39 23.51
C ALA A 82 -3.04 -8.00 22.94
N ALA A 83 -3.10 -7.85 21.62
CA ALA A 83 -3.01 -6.57 20.94
C ALA A 83 -4.31 -5.75 20.99
N LEU A 84 -5.43 -6.36 21.41
CA LEU A 84 -6.72 -5.66 21.45
C LEU A 84 -6.79 -4.64 22.60
N PRO A 85 -7.48 -3.50 22.40
CA PRO A 85 -7.77 -2.57 23.49
C PRO A 85 -8.50 -3.27 24.65
N ALA A 86 -8.22 -2.84 25.89
CA ALA A 86 -8.73 -3.48 27.10
C ALA A 86 -10.26 -3.68 27.10
N GLY A 87 -11.01 -2.73 26.54
CA GLY A 87 -12.46 -2.83 26.39
C GLY A 87 -12.91 -4.01 25.52
N TYR A 88 -12.24 -4.26 24.40
CA TYR A 88 -12.56 -5.37 23.51
C TYR A 88 -12.24 -6.72 24.14
N ARG A 89 -11.11 -6.85 24.83
CA ARG A 89 -10.71 -8.06 25.56
C ARG A 89 -11.72 -8.42 26.64
N ARG A 90 -12.23 -7.41 27.36
CA ARG A 90 -13.27 -7.59 28.39
C ARG A 90 -14.57 -8.12 27.80
N ILE A 91 -14.99 -7.63 26.64
CA ILE A 91 -16.19 -8.11 25.95
C ILE A 91 -16.03 -9.57 25.53
N LEU A 92 -14.89 -9.95 24.95
CA LEU A 92 -14.63 -11.34 24.54
C LEU A 92 -14.62 -12.31 25.71
N ALA A 93 -14.09 -11.90 26.87
CA ALA A 93 -14.13 -12.68 28.10
C ALA A 93 -15.59 -12.95 28.55
N ILE A 94 -16.47 -11.95 28.49
CA ILE A 94 -17.90 -12.09 28.83
C ILE A 94 -18.59 -13.05 27.85
N VAL A 95 -18.35 -12.92 26.55
CA VAL A 95 -18.98 -13.77 25.53
C VAL A 95 -18.55 -15.24 25.69
N ARG A 96 -17.26 -15.50 25.99
CA ARG A 96 -16.77 -16.86 26.25
C ARG A 96 -17.37 -17.45 27.53
N ALA A 97 -17.44 -16.66 28.60
CA ALA A 97 -18.04 -17.10 29.85
C ALA A 97 -19.54 -17.44 29.70
N ALA A 98 -20.24 -16.80 28.75
CA ALA A 98 -21.65 -17.08 28.47
C ALA A 98 -21.88 -18.42 27.74
N GLY A 99 -20.84 -19.05 27.17
CA GLY A 99 -20.91 -20.40 26.59
C GLY A 99 -21.86 -20.58 25.39
N GLY A 100 -22.38 -19.49 24.82
CA GLY A 100 -23.39 -19.50 23.76
C GLY A 100 -23.84 -18.09 23.34
N PRO A 101 -24.76 -17.94 22.36
CA PRO A 101 -25.21 -16.64 21.89
C PRO A 101 -25.78 -15.80 23.04
N VAL A 102 -25.13 -14.66 23.31
CA VAL A 102 -25.54 -13.74 24.36
C VAL A 102 -26.91 -13.18 24.00
N GLN A 103 -27.93 -13.60 24.76
CA GLN A 103 -29.30 -13.11 24.61
C GLN A 103 -29.31 -11.60 24.85
N ALA A 104 -29.48 -10.82 23.79
CA ALA A 104 -29.73 -9.40 23.94
C ALA A 104 -31.13 -9.24 24.54
N GLY A 105 -31.20 -8.71 25.76
CA GLY A 105 -32.46 -8.43 26.45
C GLY A 105 -33.37 -7.51 25.64
N ALA A 106 -34.61 -7.33 26.11
CA ALA A 106 -35.73 -6.68 25.41
C ALA A 106 -35.45 -5.32 24.74
N SER A 107 -34.34 -4.64 25.09
CA SER A 107 -33.79 -3.48 24.40
C SER A 107 -33.36 -3.75 22.95
N ALA A 108 -33.02 -4.98 22.54
CA ALA A 108 -32.66 -5.29 21.15
C ALA A 108 -33.80 -5.02 20.14
N ARG A 109 -35.07 -5.18 20.57
CA ARG A 109 -36.23 -4.88 19.73
C ARG A 109 -36.37 -3.39 19.42
N SER A 110 -35.99 -2.49 20.32
CA SER A 110 -36.04 -1.04 20.07
C SER A 110 -34.91 -0.57 19.14
N TRP A 111 -33.77 -1.25 19.16
CA TRP A 111 -32.66 -0.99 18.25
C TRP A 111 -32.95 -1.50 16.83
N ALA A 112 -33.63 -2.65 16.70
CA ALA A 112 -34.06 -3.17 15.39
C ALA A 112 -35.05 -2.23 14.66
N THR A 113 -35.91 -1.51 15.38
CA THR A 113 -36.81 -0.51 14.79
C THR A 113 -36.05 0.76 14.39
N ARG A 114 -35.03 1.17 15.15
CA ARG A 114 -34.18 2.33 14.84
C ARG A 114 -33.27 2.08 13.61
N TRP A 115 -32.76 0.86 13.43
CA TRP A 115 -31.90 0.51 12.29
C TRP A 115 -32.68 0.29 10.98
N ARG A 116 -33.99 0.08 11.03
CA ARG A 116 -34.83 -0.04 9.82
C ARG A 116 -34.95 1.29 9.04
N CYS A 117 -34.65 2.42 9.67
CA CYS A 117 -34.60 3.74 9.00
C CYS A 117 -33.22 4.13 8.44
N ALA A 118 -32.12 3.48 8.85
CA ALA A 118 -30.76 3.85 8.42
C ALA A 118 -30.26 3.07 7.18
N ALA A 119 -30.97 2.01 6.75
CA ALA A 119 -30.64 1.22 5.57
C ALA A 119 -31.18 1.86 4.26
N SER A 120 -30.74 3.08 3.97
CA SER A 120 -30.84 3.73 2.66
C SER A 120 -29.43 4.10 2.19
N TRP A 121 -28.54 3.12 2.12
CA TRP A 121 -27.18 3.27 1.57
C TRP A 121 -27.15 3.30 0.04
N SER A 122 -28.31 3.32 -0.63
CA SER A 122 -28.41 3.35 -2.09
C SER A 122 -28.28 4.75 -2.70
N ARG A 123 -28.09 5.82 -1.88
CA ARG A 123 -28.10 7.21 -2.36
C ARG A 123 -26.76 7.97 -2.29
N CYS A 124 -25.69 7.36 -1.76
CA CYS A 124 -24.35 7.97 -1.72
C CYS A 124 -23.40 7.50 -2.82
N ALA A 125 -23.76 6.50 -3.63
CA ALA A 125 -22.90 6.02 -4.74
C ALA A 125 -23.11 6.78 -6.07
N ARG A 126 -23.73 7.97 -6.04
CA ARG A 126 -23.94 8.81 -7.22
C ARG A 126 -23.85 10.30 -6.85
N ARG A 127 -22.68 10.74 -6.39
CA ARG A 127 -22.21 12.12 -6.51
C ARG A 127 -20.72 12.18 -6.31
#